data_AF-A0A8S3B784-F1
#
_entry.id   AF-A0A8S3B784-F1
#
_cell.length_a   1.000
_cell.length_b   1.000
_cell.length_c   1.000
_cell.angle_alpha   90.00
_cell.angle_beta   90.00
_cell.angle_gamma   90.00
#
_symmetry.space_group_name_H-M   'P 1'
#
loop_
_entity.id
_entity.type
_entity.pdbx_description
1 polymer ?
#
loop_
_entity_poly.entity_id
_entity_poly.type
_entity_poly.pdbx_seq_one_letter_code
_entity_poly.pdbx_strand_id
1 'polypeptide(L)'
;MIDSTQVNIDPTPLTTNVNVNDEIYNKPTTSMLGHDLHDQQSIQSQQNQLPSIQSQLNSIEKFNGHGDPELWLRYIMEKFDLLQISSAERNELIPDILTGEALIWYVKQQDHMSKFTAFMKHFLQYYGNQELKTESTTNIIPSFIPVKRSESSDEKETVIDSLRNQMLINNFE
;
A
#
# COMPACT_ATOMS: atom_id res chain seq x y z
N MET A 1 22.99 -22.89 52.38
CA MET A 1 22.87 -22.03 53.58
C MET A 1 23.50 -20.70 53.25
N ILE A 2 22.88 -19.60 53.72
CA ILE A 2 22.95 -18.16 53.35
C ILE A 2 22.15 -17.84 52.06
N ASP A 3 20.93 -17.29 52.05
CA ASP A 3 20.14 -16.31 52.86
C ASP A 3 20.17 -14.88 52.27
N SER A 4 18.95 -14.40 51.94
CA SER A 4 18.42 -13.03 51.73
C SER A 4 19.22 -12.02 50.87
N THR A 5 18.62 -11.27 49.94
CA THR A 5 17.68 -10.19 50.27
C THR A 5 16.89 -9.75 49.02
N GLN A 6 15.56 -9.71 49.15
CA GLN A 6 14.62 -9.05 48.23
C GLN A 6 14.73 -7.52 48.37
N VAL A 7 14.71 -6.79 47.26
CA VAL A 7 14.37 -5.35 47.26
C VAL A 7 13.06 -5.19 46.50
N ASN A 8 12.02 -4.95 47.27
CA ASN A 8 10.67 -4.59 46.87
C ASN A 8 10.53 -3.06 47.00
N ILE A 9 10.20 -2.36 45.92
CA ILE A 9 9.76 -0.97 46.00
C ILE A 9 8.66 -0.77 44.96
N ASP A 10 7.43 -0.78 45.45
CA ASP A 10 6.20 -0.37 44.77
C ASP A 10 5.83 1.08 45.22
N PRO A 11 4.69 1.68 44.81
CA PRO A 11 4.61 2.76 43.83
C PRO A 11 4.21 4.10 44.46
N THR A 12 4.46 5.22 43.78
CA THR A 12 3.96 6.54 44.18
C THR A 12 2.87 7.02 43.22
N PRO A 13 1.61 7.20 43.67
CA PRO A 13 0.64 8.04 43.00
C PRO A 13 0.49 9.37 43.76
N LEU A 14 0.75 10.50 43.09
CA LEU A 14 0.46 11.83 43.62
C LEU A 14 -0.90 12.34 43.11
N THR A 15 -1.87 12.21 44.01
CA THR A 15 -2.93 13.16 44.40
C THR A 15 -3.41 14.22 43.40
N THR A 16 -4.67 14.04 42.97
CA THR A 16 -5.57 15.05 42.38
C THR A 16 -6.04 16.03 43.46
N ASN A 17 -5.89 17.33 43.23
CA ASN A 17 -6.44 18.38 44.08
C ASN A 17 -7.77 18.87 43.50
N VAL A 18 -8.84 18.66 44.25
CA VAL A 18 -10.19 19.21 44.04
C VAL A 18 -10.20 20.61 44.65
N ASN A 19 -10.61 21.63 43.89
CA ASN A 19 -11.06 22.88 44.49
C ASN A 19 -12.41 23.28 43.87
N VAL A 20 -13.44 23.14 44.70
CA VAL A 20 -14.80 23.62 44.53
C VAL A 20 -14.84 25.03 45.10
N ASN A 21 -15.36 26.01 44.35
CA ASN A 21 -15.87 27.26 44.94
C ASN A 21 -17.00 27.81 44.08
N ASP A 22 -18.21 27.55 44.59
CA ASP A 22 -19.33 28.45 44.85
C ASP A 22 -19.92 29.41 43.81
N GLU A 23 -21.25 29.37 43.83
CA GLU A 23 -22.27 30.22 43.22
C GLU A 23 -22.08 31.73 43.47
N ILE A 24 -22.67 32.57 42.61
CA ILE A 24 -23.72 33.54 42.97
C ILE A 24 -24.20 34.31 41.72
N TYR A 25 -25.53 34.25 41.53
CA TYR A 25 -26.47 35.11 40.80
C TYR A 25 -25.97 36.42 40.16
N ASN A 26 -26.43 36.70 38.93
CA ASN A 26 -27.34 37.83 38.65
C ASN A 26 -27.92 37.78 37.21
N LYS A 27 -29.26 37.71 37.12
CA LYS A 27 -30.02 38.11 35.92
C LYS A 27 -30.07 39.64 35.83
N PRO A 28 -30.24 40.20 34.64
CA PRO A 28 -31.45 40.97 34.42
C PRO A 28 -32.15 40.67 33.09
N THR A 29 -33.47 40.69 33.17
CA THR A 29 -34.46 40.64 32.09
C THR A 29 -34.44 41.95 31.30
N THR A 30 -34.27 41.90 29.96
CA THR A 30 -34.74 42.96 29.05
C THR A 30 -35.19 42.33 27.74
N SER A 31 -36.50 42.45 27.49
CA SER A 31 -37.15 42.20 26.21
C SER A 31 -37.45 43.56 25.58
N MET A 32 -36.90 43.86 24.39
CA MET A 32 -37.42 44.80 23.37
C MET A 32 -36.75 44.42 22.04
N LEU A 33 -37.48 43.86 21.08
CA LEU A 33 -38.11 44.59 19.96
C LEU A 33 -37.11 45.54 19.26
N GLY A 34 -36.53 45.06 18.16
CA GLY A 34 -35.67 45.85 17.27
C GLY A 34 -35.39 45.06 16.01
N HIS A 35 -36.02 45.48 14.91
CA HIS A 35 -35.71 45.03 13.57
C HIS A 35 -34.29 45.46 13.22
N ASP A 36 -33.41 44.51 12.92
CA ASP A 36 -32.24 44.79 12.10
C ASP A 36 -32.17 43.74 10.99
N LEU A 37 -32.58 44.17 9.80
CA LEU A 37 -32.14 43.57 8.55
C LEU A 37 -30.61 43.69 8.53
N HIS A 38 -29.91 42.66 8.99
CA HIS A 38 -28.51 42.51 8.67
C HIS A 38 -28.44 41.71 7.37
N ASP A 39 -28.08 42.41 6.30
CA ASP A 39 -27.61 41.81 5.07
C ASP A 39 -26.65 40.67 5.43
N GLN A 40 -27.10 39.43 5.25
CA GLN A 40 -26.22 38.29 5.08
C GLN A 40 -25.49 38.53 3.77
N GLN A 41 -24.46 39.39 3.82
CA GLN A 41 -23.33 39.28 2.94
C GLN A 41 -22.78 37.88 3.18
N SER A 42 -23.26 36.95 2.36
CA SER A 42 -22.65 35.67 2.12
C SER A 42 -21.24 36.00 1.62
N ILE A 43 -20.31 36.15 2.56
CA ILE A 43 -18.89 36.00 2.30
C ILE A 43 -18.75 34.54 1.93
N GLN A 44 -19.05 34.26 0.66
CA GLN A 44 -18.70 33.06 -0.04
C GLN A 44 -17.20 33.13 -0.18
N SER A 45 -16.52 32.86 0.94
CA SER A 45 -15.12 32.53 1.00
C SER A 45 -14.95 31.43 -0.03
N GLN A 46 -14.40 31.79 -1.19
CA GLN A 46 -13.75 30.86 -2.08
C GLN A 46 -12.61 30.25 -1.26
N GLN A 47 -12.96 29.28 -0.41
CA GLN A 47 -12.00 28.30 0.05
C GLN A 47 -11.59 27.60 -1.22
N ASN A 48 -10.44 28.02 -1.75
CA ASN A 48 -9.55 27.17 -2.52
C ASN A 48 -9.37 25.91 -1.67
N GLN A 49 -10.28 24.95 -1.81
CA GLN A 49 -10.20 23.67 -1.14
C GLN A 49 -8.99 22.99 -1.77
N LEU A 50 -7.87 23.05 -1.06
CA LEU A 50 -6.75 22.18 -1.36
C LEU A 50 -7.33 20.75 -1.39
N PRO A 51 -7.12 20.01 -2.48
CA PRO A 51 -7.63 18.64 -2.58
C PRO A 51 -7.16 17.86 -1.36
N SER A 52 -8.09 17.14 -0.72
CA SER A 52 -7.76 16.35 0.47
C SER A 52 -6.65 15.35 0.12
N ILE A 53 -5.77 15.04 1.07
CA ILE A 53 -4.67 14.09 0.87
C ILE A 53 -5.21 12.77 0.27
N GLN A 54 -6.38 12.30 0.70
CA GLN A 54 -7.06 11.13 0.12
C GLN A 54 -7.38 11.26 -1.37
N SER A 55 -7.88 12.42 -1.81
CA SER A 55 -8.15 12.65 -3.23
C SER A 55 -6.86 12.67 -4.07
N GLN A 56 -5.75 13.14 -3.48
CA GLN A 56 -4.45 13.13 -4.13
C GLN A 56 -3.83 11.72 -4.15
N LEU A 57 -4.03 10.91 -3.11
CA LEU A 57 -3.62 9.50 -3.07
C LEU A 57 -4.33 8.66 -4.13
N ASN A 58 -5.58 8.95 -4.45
CA ASN A 58 -6.30 8.26 -5.54
C ASN A 58 -5.67 8.46 -6.92
N SER A 59 -4.84 9.50 -7.10
CA SER A 59 -4.10 9.74 -8.35
C SER A 59 -2.76 9.01 -8.43
N ILE A 60 -2.33 8.37 -7.33
CA ILE A 60 -1.09 7.63 -7.27
C ILE A 60 -1.25 6.28 -7.97
N GLU A 61 -0.28 5.95 -8.82
CA GLU A 61 -0.19 4.63 -9.43
C GLU A 61 0.07 3.55 -8.36
N LYS A 62 -0.87 2.62 -8.21
CA LYS A 62 -0.77 1.54 -7.24
C LYS A 62 0.08 0.39 -7.75
N PHE A 63 0.90 -0.20 -6.89
CA PHE A 63 1.69 -1.38 -7.26
C PHE A 63 0.87 -2.66 -7.11
N ASN A 64 0.84 -3.46 -8.17
CA ASN A 64 0.10 -4.73 -8.20
C ASN A 64 0.99 -5.97 -8.02
N GLY A 65 2.32 -5.81 -8.03
CA GLY A 65 3.28 -6.91 -8.01
C GLY A 65 4.12 -7.06 -9.30
N HIS A 66 3.85 -6.25 -10.33
CA HIS A 66 4.54 -6.30 -11.62
C HIS A 66 5.23 -4.97 -11.95
N GLY A 67 6.27 -5.05 -12.81
CA GLY A 67 7.11 -3.92 -13.19
C GLY A 67 8.33 -3.76 -12.29
N ASP A 68 9.04 -2.65 -12.47
CA ASP A 68 10.26 -2.34 -11.71
C ASP A 68 9.90 -1.83 -10.30
N PRO A 69 10.17 -2.61 -9.24
CA PRO A 69 9.85 -2.23 -7.86
C PRO A 69 10.71 -1.07 -7.35
N GLU A 70 11.96 -0.92 -7.82
CA GLU A 70 12.84 0.19 -7.41
C GLU A 70 12.34 1.51 -7.99
N LEU A 71 11.96 1.49 -9.27
CA LEU A 71 11.41 2.66 -9.94
C LEU A 71 10.09 3.08 -9.29
N TRP A 72 9.19 2.13 -9.02
CA TRP A 72 7.93 2.43 -8.34
C TRP A 72 8.15 2.96 -6.92
N LEU A 73 9.10 2.39 -6.16
CA LEU A 73 9.40 2.85 -4.81
C LEU A 73 9.98 4.29 -4.82
N ARG A 74 10.81 4.63 -5.80
CA ARG A 74 11.31 5.99 -5.98
C ARG A 74 10.16 6.96 -6.27
N TYR A 75 9.26 6.58 -7.17
CA TYR A 75 8.08 7.38 -7.52
C TYR A 75 7.20 7.64 -6.28
N ILE A 76 6.91 6.62 -5.46
CA ILE A 76 6.05 6.84 -4.29
C ILE A 76 6.70 7.73 -3.24
N MET A 77 8.02 7.60 -3.04
CA MET A 77 8.75 8.48 -2.13
C MET A 77 8.67 9.94 -2.57
N GLU A 78 8.87 10.22 -3.86
CA GLU A 78 8.73 11.56 -4.42
C GLU A 78 7.31 12.11 -4.22
N LYS A 79 6.27 11.27 -4.43
CA LYS A 79 4.88 11.68 -4.18
C LYS A 79 4.63 11.98 -2.70
N PHE A 80 5.13 11.15 -1.79
CA PHE A 80 4.98 11.40 -0.36
C PHE A 80 5.70 12.67 0.09
N ASP A 81 6.86 12.97 -0.47
CA ASP A 81 7.59 14.21 -0.19
C ASP A 81 6.84 15.43 -0.73
N LEU A 82 6.31 15.37 -1.96
CA LEU A 82 5.49 16.44 -2.56
C LEU A 82 4.21 16.71 -1.78
N LEU A 83 3.58 15.66 -1.25
CA LEU A 83 2.38 15.74 -0.42
C LEU A 83 2.67 16.06 1.05
N GLN A 84 3.95 16.22 1.42
CA GLN A 84 4.42 16.50 2.78
C GLN A 84 3.90 15.46 3.81
N ILE A 85 3.77 14.21 3.38
CA ILE A 85 3.30 13.11 4.24
C ILE A 85 4.42 12.75 5.22
N SER A 86 4.10 12.80 6.51
CA SER A 86 5.06 12.51 7.57
C SER A 86 5.48 11.03 7.57
N SER A 87 6.66 10.73 8.13
CA SER A 87 7.14 9.34 8.18
C SER A 87 6.20 8.40 8.97
N ALA A 88 5.41 8.92 9.90
CA ALA A 88 4.43 8.11 10.65
C ALA A 88 3.25 7.73 9.75
N GLU A 89 2.68 8.71 9.05
CA GLU A 89 1.54 8.51 8.15
C GLU A 89 1.88 7.62 6.96
N ARG A 90 3.11 7.68 6.43
CA ARG A 90 3.54 6.82 5.30
C ARG A 90 3.31 5.35 5.56
N ASN A 91 3.46 4.90 6.81
CA ASN A 91 3.26 3.49 7.14
C ASN A 91 1.77 3.10 7.11
N GLU A 92 0.89 4.00 7.51
CA GLU A 92 -0.56 3.81 7.50
C GLU A 92 -1.12 3.79 6.08
N LEU A 93 -0.45 4.48 5.14
CA LEU A 93 -0.87 4.58 3.74
C LEU A 93 -0.38 3.43 2.85
N ILE A 94 0.46 2.51 3.35
CA ILE A 94 0.97 1.39 2.56
C ILE A 94 -0.16 0.54 1.93
N PRO A 95 -1.24 0.17 2.65
CA PRO A 95 -2.32 -0.61 2.06
C PRO A 95 -3.02 0.12 0.91
N ASP A 96 -3.11 1.46 0.96
CA ASP A 96 -3.84 2.25 -0.03
C ASP A 96 -3.12 2.36 -1.38
N ILE A 97 -1.78 2.26 -1.36
CA ILE A 97 -0.91 2.38 -2.53
C ILE A 97 -0.56 1.01 -3.14
N LEU A 98 -1.04 -0.08 -2.56
CA LEU A 98 -0.87 -1.44 -3.06
C LEU A 98 -2.20 -1.98 -3.60
N THR A 99 -2.13 -2.95 -4.50
CA THR A 99 -3.28 -3.68 -5.01
C THR A 99 -2.91 -5.13 -5.36
N GLY A 100 -3.90 -5.97 -5.65
CA GLY A 100 -3.69 -7.33 -6.13
C GLY A 100 -2.78 -8.17 -5.23
N GLU A 101 -1.79 -8.83 -5.83
CA GLU A 101 -0.87 -9.73 -5.13
C GLU A 101 0.04 -8.99 -4.16
N ALA A 102 0.44 -7.76 -4.47
CA ALA A 102 1.27 -6.94 -3.59
C ALA A 102 0.57 -6.58 -2.29
N LEU A 103 -0.72 -6.27 -2.34
CA LEU A 103 -1.51 -6.04 -1.13
C LEU A 103 -1.63 -7.32 -0.30
N ILE A 104 -1.90 -8.47 -0.93
CA ILE A 104 -1.99 -9.77 -0.24
C ILE A 104 -0.65 -10.12 0.43
N TRP A 105 0.47 -9.87 -0.25
CA TRP A 105 1.80 -10.07 0.29
C TRP A 105 2.04 -9.17 1.52
N TYR A 106 1.69 -7.89 1.43
CA TYR A 106 1.86 -6.94 2.53
C TYR A 106 1.09 -7.38 3.78
N VAL A 107 -0.19 -7.75 3.64
CA VAL A 107 -1.04 -8.19 4.77
C VAL A 107 -0.42 -9.40 5.49
N LYS A 108 0.22 -10.33 4.76
CA LYS A 108 0.88 -11.50 5.37
C LYS A 108 2.14 -11.16 6.17
N GLN A 109 2.71 -9.98 5.94
CA GLN A 109 4.01 -9.58 6.49
C GLN A 109 3.90 -8.33 7.38
N GLN A 110 2.71 -7.74 7.50
CA GLN A 110 2.48 -6.46 8.16
C GLN A 110 2.95 -6.44 9.62
N ASP A 111 2.77 -7.55 10.34
CA ASP A 111 3.20 -7.68 11.75
C ASP A 111 4.71 -7.50 11.95
N HIS A 112 5.49 -7.70 10.89
CA HIS A 112 6.95 -7.53 10.89
C HIS A 112 7.41 -6.15 10.39
N MET A 113 6.48 -5.29 9.96
CA MET A 113 6.78 -4.01 9.31
C MET A 113 6.11 -2.84 10.04
N SER A 114 6.63 -2.51 11.23
CA SER A 114 6.13 -1.38 12.05
C SER A 114 6.58 0.00 11.57
N LYS A 115 7.48 0.07 10.58
CA LYS A 115 8.03 1.31 10.03
C LYS A 115 8.07 1.23 8.52
N PHE A 116 7.87 2.38 7.87
CA PHE A 116 7.97 2.49 6.41
C PHE A 116 9.33 2.02 5.86
N THR A 117 10.41 2.24 6.60
CA THR A 117 11.75 1.75 6.23
C THR A 117 11.87 0.23 6.25
N ALA A 118 11.18 -0.45 7.18
CA ALA A 118 11.11 -1.90 7.19
C ALA A 118 10.33 -2.39 5.97
N PHE A 119 9.22 -1.72 5.63
CA PHE A 119 8.48 -1.99 4.40
C PHE A 119 9.36 -1.89 3.15
N MET A 120 10.06 -0.78 2.94
CA MET A 120 10.94 -0.61 1.77
C MET A 120 11.95 -1.75 1.63
N LYS A 121 12.58 -2.15 2.75
CA LYS A 121 13.55 -3.25 2.76
C LYS A 121 12.92 -4.59 2.37
N HIS A 122 11.79 -4.94 2.99
CA HIS A 122 11.08 -6.20 2.70
C HIS A 122 10.51 -6.21 1.28
N PHE A 123 10.01 -5.07 0.81
CA PHE A 123 9.46 -4.88 -0.52
C PHE A 123 10.52 -5.15 -1.60
N LEU A 124 11.68 -4.50 -1.49
CA LEU A 124 12.79 -4.71 -2.44
C LEU A 124 13.38 -6.11 -2.34
N GLN A 125 13.46 -6.68 -1.14
CA GLN A 125 13.91 -8.06 -0.98
C GLN A 125 12.97 -9.05 -1.67
N TYR A 126 11.65 -8.83 -1.60
CA TYR A 126 10.69 -9.74 -2.19
C TYR A 126 10.49 -9.53 -3.69
N TYR A 127 10.26 -8.29 -4.14
CA TYR A 127 9.96 -7.96 -5.53
C TYR A 127 11.21 -7.70 -6.36
N GLY A 128 12.25 -7.05 -5.80
CA GLY A 128 13.49 -6.73 -6.54
C GLY A 128 14.29 -7.97 -6.96
N ASN A 129 14.09 -9.10 -6.30
CA ASN A 129 14.73 -10.37 -6.67
C ASN A 129 13.89 -11.27 -7.60
N GLN A 130 12.67 -10.86 -7.98
CA GLN A 130 11.83 -11.70 -8.84
C GLN A 130 12.24 -11.66 -10.31
N GLU A 131 12.79 -10.55 -10.79
CA GLU A 131 13.21 -10.43 -12.20
C GLU A 131 14.29 -11.46 -12.57
N LEU A 132 15.13 -11.87 -11.61
CA LEU A 132 16.16 -12.90 -11.80
C LEU A 132 15.62 -14.34 -11.87
N LYS A 133 14.37 -14.59 -11.47
CA LYS A 133 13.80 -15.96 -11.45
C LYS A 133 13.14 -16.35 -12.76
N THR A 134 12.91 -15.42 -13.67
CA THR A 134 12.19 -15.69 -14.93
C THR A 134 13.10 -16.25 -16.04
N GLU A 135 14.42 -16.27 -15.88
CA GLU A 135 15.38 -16.75 -16.90
C GLU A 135 15.93 -18.17 -16.68
N SER A 136 15.30 -19.00 -15.86
CA SER A 136 15.77 -20.39 -15.65
C SER A 136 14.65 -21.43 -15.65
N THR A 137 13.80 -21.39 -16.67
CA THR A 137 13.02 -22.58 -17.07
C THR A 137 13.31 -22.94 -18.52
N THR A 138 14.59 -23.13 -18.83
CA THR A 138 14.96 -24.00 -19.95
C THR A 138 14.99 -25.43 -19.40
N ASN A 139 13.92 -26.17 -19.68
CA ASN A 139 13.83 -27.64 -19.68
C ASN A 139 15.05 -28.42 -19.16
N ILE A 140 15.04 -28.81 -17.89
CA ILE A 140 15.76 -30.01 -17.45
C ILE A 140 14.73 -30.92 -16.78
N ILE A 141 14.16 -31.79 -17.60
CA ILE A 141 13.44 -32.98 -17.18
C ILE A 141 14.45 -33.90 -16.46
N PRO A 142 14.28 -34.27 -15.18
CA PRO A 142 15.05 -35.37 -14.61
C PRO A 142 14.47 -36.69 -15.14
N SER A 143 15.02 -37.16 -16.26
CA SER A 143 14.73 -38.50 -16.80
C SER A 143 15.64 -39.53 -16.13
N PHE A 144 15.07 -40.30 -15.20
CA PHE A 144 15.56 -41.63 -14.85
C PHE A 144 14.38 -42.59 -14.74
N ILE A 145 13.84 -43.01 -15.89
CA ILE A 145 13.18 -44.31 -16.03
C ILE A 145 13.53 -44.87 -17.41
N PRO A 146 14.24 -46.02 -17.52
CA PRO A 146 14.46 -46.68 -18.80
C PRO A 146 13.18 -47.42 -19.20
N VAL A 147 12.33 -46.76 -20.01
CA VAL A 147 11.20 -47.42 -20.66
C VAL A 147 11.61 -47.80 -22.08
N LYS A 148 11.43 -49.10 -22.37
CA LYS A 148 11.77 -49.75 -23.64
C LYS A 148 11.04 -49.10 -24.82
N ARG A 149 11.76 -49.06 -25.95
CA ARG A 149 11.29 -48.70 -27.31
C ARG A 149 9.87 -49.22 -27.59
N SER A 150 9.05 -48.33 -28.11
CA SER A 150 8.05 -48.66 -29.14
C SER A 150 8.07 -47.51 -30.14
N GLU A 151 8.27 -47.89 -31.40
CA GLU A 151 8.39 -47.04 -32.58
C GLU A 151 7.06 -46.35 -32.90
N SER A 152 7.09 -45.07 -33.27
CA SER A 152 6.34 -44.53 -34.43
C SER A 152 6.63 -43.03 -34.62
N SER A 153 7.18 -42.72 -35.81
CA SER A 153 7.09 -41.51 -36.67
C SER A 153 6.73 -40.15 -36.06
N ASP A 154 7.60 -39.14 -36.20
CA ASP A 154 7.64 -38.15 -37.31
C ASP A 154 6.35 -37.30 -37.30
N GLU A 155 6.36 -35.97 -37.17
CA GLU A 155 7.03 -35.00 -38.03
C GLU A 155 7.24 -33.65 -37.30
N LYS A 156 8.39 -33.02 -37.56
CA LYS A 156 8.63 -31.62 -37.24
C LYS A 156 8.14 -30.80 -38.42
N GLU A 157 6.96 -30.21 -38.28
CA GLU A 157 6.37 -29.31 -39.26
C GLU A 157 7.25 -28.06 -39.39
N THR A 158 7.92 -27.92 -40.53
CA THR A 158 8.79 -26.79 -40.83
C THR A 158 7.97 -25.66 -41.43
N VAL A 159 8.32 -24.41 -41.10
CA VAL A 159 7.64 -23.17 -41.52
C VAL A 159 7.46 -23.05 -43.05
N ILE A 160 8.20 -23.84 -43.84
CA ILE A 160 8.10 -23.91 -45.29
C ILE A 160 6.78 -24.57 -45.76
N ASP A 161 6.23 -25.54 -45.02
CA ASP A 161 4.98 -26.23 -45.40
C ASP A 161 3.75 -25.35 -45.19
N SER A 162 3.78 -24.46 -44.19
CA SER A 162 2.70 -23.48 -43.97
C SER A 162 2.58 -22.47 -45.10
N LEU A 163 3.65 -22.17 -45.83
CA LEU A 163 3.62 -21.27 -46.99
C LEU A 163 3.02 -21.95 -48.23
N ARG A 164 3.15 -23.27 -48.36
CA ARG A 164 2.64 -24.03 -49.51
C ARG A 164 1.12 -24.18 -49.46
N ASN A 165 0.55 -24.37 -48.27
CA ASN A 165 -0.91 -24.43 -48.09
C ASN A 165 -1.62 -23.10 -48.33
N GLN A 166 -0.93 -21.96 -48.14
CA GLN A 166 -1.53 -20.64 -48.36
C GLN A 166 -1.67 -20.29 -49.86
N MET A 167 -0.86 -20.89 -50.75
CA MET A 167 -0.99 -20.69 -52.20
C MET A 167 -2.07 -21.56 -52.86
N LEU A 168 -2.53 -22.65 -52.23
CA LEU A 168 -3.56 -23.52 -52.80
C LEU A 168 -4.98 -22.96 -52.66
N ILE A 169 -5.20 -21.99 -51.75
CA ILE A 169 -6.52 -21.42 -51.48
C ILE A 169 -6.91 -20.36 -52.53
N ASN A 170 -5.95 -19.76 -53.23
CA ASN A 170 -6.21 -18.67 -54.18
C ASN A 170 -6.49 -19.12 -55.63
N ASN A 171 -6.62 -20.42 -55.91
CA ASN A 171 -6.85 -20.94 -57.27
C ASN A 171 -8.22 -21.63 -57.47
N PHE A 172 -9.19 -21.34 -56.61
CA PHE A 172 -10.56 -21.85 -56.73
C PHE A 172 -11.64 -20.74 -56.66
N GLU A 173 -11.39 -19.62 -57.35
CA GLU A 173 -12.46 -18.77 -57.90
C GLU A 173 -12.38 -18.71 -59.42
#